data_AF-A0A7S1RUP2-F1
#
_entry.id   AF-A0A7S1RUP2-F1
#
_cell.length_a   1.000
_cell.length_b   1.000
_cell.length_c   1.000
_cell.angle_alpha   90.00
_cell.angle_beta   90.00
_cell.angle_gamma   90.00
#
_symmetry.space_group_name_H-M   'P 1'
#
loop_
_entity.id
_entity.type
_entity.pdbx_description
1 polymer ?
#
loop_
_entity_poly.entity_id
_entity_poly.type
_entity_poly.pdbx_seq_one_letter_code
_entity_poly.pdbx_strand_id
1 'polypeptide(L)'
;FFPQCCAVVHHGGVGTWQAAVRAGKPAVITPVFCDQFDHAAASEKLGVGVSTRKPLQEVTVPDLAAAIKRVEAKAAAAEAIGQKMRSKVGERDVAIAVD
;
A
#
# COMPACT_ATOMS: atom_id res chain seq x y z
N PHE A 1 -5.10 -8.30 10.98
CA PHE A 1 -3.81 -7.57 10.99
C PHE A 1 -2.72 -8.53 10.58
N PHE A 2 -1.64 -8.03 9.97
CA PHE A 2 -0.55 -8.83 9.41
C PHE A 2 0.70 -8.81 10.31
N PRO A 3 0.65 -9.31 11.56
CA PRO A 3 1.71 -9.09 12.55
C PRO A 3 3.06 -9.69 12.11
N GLN A 4 3.02 -10.79 11.36
CA GLN A 4 4.21 -11.49 10.88
C GLN A 4 4.71 -11.03 9.51
N CYS A 5 3.98 -10.13 8.83
CA CYS A 5 4.37 -9.68 7.50
C CYS A 5 5.23 -8.41 7.58
N CYS A 6 6.32 -8.36 6.80
CA CYS A 6 7.13 -7.16 6.58
C CYS A 6 6.55 -6.23 5.50
N ALA A 7 5.80 -6.80 4.54
CA ALA A 7 5.12 -6.08 3.46
C ALA A 7 3.90 -6.88 2.96
N VAL A 8 3.06 -6.25 2.16
CA VAL A 8 1.90 -6.88 1.50
C VAL A 8 1.99 -6.66 -0.01
N VAL A 9 1.74 -7.70 -0.81
CA VAL A 9 1.63 -7.56 -2.28
C VAL A 9 0.17 -7.77 -2.65
N HIS A 10 -0.46 -6.81 -3.32
CA HIS A 10 -1.86 -6.92 -3.73
C HIS A 10 -2.19 -6.00 -4.91
N HIS A 11 -3.35 -6.19 -5.54
CA HIS A 11 -3.74 -5.42 -6.72
C HIS A 11 -4.31 -4.02 -6.44
N GLY A 12 -4.32 -3.56 -5.18
CA GLY A 12 -4.85 -2.24 -4.85
C GLY A 12 -6.36 -2.15 -4.60
N GLY A 13 -7.09 -3.27 -4.42
CA GLY A 13 -8.51 -3.20 -4.04
C GLY A 13 -8.72 -2.46 -2.71
N VAL A 14 -9.74 -1.60 -2.64
CA VAL A 14 -9.96 -0.63 -1.54
C VAL A 14 -9.85 -1.24 -0.14
N GLY A 15 -10.51 -2.37 0.13
CA GLY A 15 -10.50 -3.01 1.45
C GLY A 15 -9.12 -3.55 1.85
N THR A 16 -8.38 -4.13 0.89
CA THR A 16 -7.02 -4.63 1.15
C THR A 16 -6.03 -3.48 1.31
N TRP A 17 -6.17 -2.44 0.48
CA TRP A 17 -5.37 -1.22 0.59
C TRP A 17 -5.54 -0.57 1.96
N GLN A 18 -6.79 -0.32 2.38
CA GLN A 18 -7.10 0.23 3.71
C GLN A 18 -6.59 -0.67 4.84
N ALA A 19 -6.74 -2.00 4.71
CA ALA A 19 -6.25 -2.94 5.70
C ALA A 19 -4.72 -2.90 5.83
N ALA A 20 -3.98 -2.82 4.73
CA ALA A 20 -2.51 -2.71 4.73
C ALA A 20 -2.04 -1.39 5.36
N VAL A 21 -2.64 -0.26 4.94
CA VAL A 21 -2.34 1.07 5.48
C VAL A 21 -2.65 1.13 6.97
N ARG A 22 -3.85 0.68 7.39
CA ARG A 22 -4.24 0.62 8.80
C ARG A 22 -3.34 -0.30 9.62
N ALA A 23 -2.82 -1.38 9.01
CA ALA A 23 -1.87 -2.29 9.66
C ALA A 23 -0.45 -1.73 9.74
N GLY A 24 -0.16 -0.57 9.13
CA GLY A 24 1.17 0.01 9.10
C GLY A 24 2.15 -0.80 8.25
N LYS A 25 1.65 -1.60 7.30
CA LYS A 25 2.49 -2.46 6.46
C LYS A 25 2.70 -1.83 5.09
N PRO A 26 3.96 -1.69 4.64
CA PRO A 26 4.21 -1.19 3.30
C PRO A 26 3.70 -2.16 2.25
N ALA A 27 3.21 -1.65 1.12
CA ALA A 27 2.59 -2.49 0.09
C ALA A 27 3.22 -2.33 -1.30
N VAL A 28 3.41 -3.45 -2.01
CA VAL A 28 3.59 -3.46 -3.46
C VAL A 28 2.21 -3.56 -4.09
N ILE A 29 1.87 -2.59 -4.95
CA ILE A 29 0.56 -2.53 -5.61
C ILE A 29 0.73 -2.87 -7.09
N THR A 30 -0.02 -3.87 -7.55
CA THR A 30 -0.07 -4.33 -8.94
C THR A 30 -1.46 -4.04 -9.53
N PRO A 31 -1.77 -2.77 -9.87
CA PRO A 31 -3.12 -2.38 -10.24
C PRO A 31 -3.59 -3.06 -11.52
N VAL A 32 -4.87 -3.43 -11.57
CA VAL A 32 -5.50 -4.10 -12.72
C VAL A 32 -6.61 -3.24 -13.32
N PHE A 33 -7.49 -2.66 -12.51
CA PHE A 33 -8.64 -1.88 -13.02
C PHE A 33 -9.20 -0.87 -11.99
N CYS A 34 -9.97 0.12 -12.48
CA CYS A 34 -10.69 1.12 -11.67
C CYS A 34 -9.81 1.89 -10.66
N ASP A 35 -10.28 2.03 -9.43
CA ASP A 35 -9.71 2.77 -8.30
C ASP A 35 -8.34 2.23 -7.84
N GLN A 36 -7.93 1.06 -8.31
CA GLN A 36 -6.66 0.45 -7.96
C GLN A 36 -5.45 1.30 -8.40
N PHE A 37 -5.57 2.02 -9.52
CA PHE A 37 -4.53 2.94 -9.97
C PHE A 37 -4.40 4.16 -9.05
N ASP A 38 -5.52 4.68 -8.57
CA ASP A 38 -5.53 5.79 -7.61
C ASP A 38 -4.96 5.37 -6.26
N HIS A 39 -5.29 4.16 -5.77
CA HIS A 39 -4.69 3.60 -4.56
C HIS A 39 -3.18 3.38 -4.72
N ALA A 40 -2.73 2.93 -5.89
CA ALA A 40 -1.29 2.80 -6.19
C ALA A 40 -0.58 4.16 -6.13
N ALA A 41 -1.15 5.19 -6.77
CA ALA A 41 -0.62 6.54 -6.76
C ALA A 41 -0.62 7.15 -5.34
N ALA A 42 -1.72 6.98 -4.59
CA ALA A 42 -1.86 7.43 -3.22
C ALA A 42 -0.80 6.78 -2.30
N SER A 43 -0.57 5.47 -2.44
CA SER A 43 0.46 4.76 -1.68
C SER A 43 1.87 5.25 -1.99
N GLU A 44 2.20 5.54 -3.25
CA GLU A 44 3.49 6.12 -3.62
C GLU A 44 3.65 7.54 -3.05
N LYS A 45 2.60 8.38 -3.16
CA LYS A 45 2.57 9.77 -2.65
C LYS A 45 2.73 9.83 -1.13
N LEU A 46 2.03 8.96 -0.40
CA LEU A 46 2.13 8.85 1.06
C LEU A 46 3.45 8.20 1.52
N GLY A 47 4.23 7.63 0.59
CA GLY A 47 5.45 6.92 0.93
C GLY A 47 5.22 5.59 1.65
N VAL A 48 4.03 4.99 1.52
CA VAL A 48 3.65 3.73 2.19
C VAL A 48 3.63 2.53 1.24
N GLY A 49 3.93 2.72 -0.04
CA GLY A 49 3.99 1.62 -1.00
C GLY A 49 4.75 1.96 -2.28
N VAL A 50 4.83 0.98 -3.17
CA VAL A 50 5.40 1.10 -4.51
C VAL A 50 4.47 0.44 -5.52
N SER A 51 4.34 1.02 -6.72
CA SER A 51 3.61 0.40 -7.81
C SER A 51 4.55 -0.34 -8.75
N THR A 52 4.11 -1.45 -9.36
CA THR A 52 4.86 -2.10 -10.44
C THR A 52 4.85 -1.29 -11.73
N ARG A 53 3.96 -0.29 -11.87
CA ARG A 53 3.86 0.67 -12.99
C ARG A 53 3.67 0.05 -14.39
N LYS A 54 3.46 -1.26 -14.45
CA LYS A 54 3.17 -2.04 -15.66
C LYS A 54 1.82 -2.73 -15.52
N PRO A 55 1.12 -3.02 -16.63
CA PRO A 55 0.02 -3.97 -16.61
C PRO A 55 0.44 -5.27 -15.94
N LEU A 56 -0.44 -5.88 -15.13
CA LEU A 56 -0.10 -7.09 -14.37
C LEU A 56 0.44 -8.21 -15.27
N GLN A 57 -0.09 -8.34 -16.49
CA GLN A 57 0.32 -9.32 -17.49
C GLN A 57 1.78 -9.15 -17.97
N GLU A 58 2.34 -7.95 -17.78
CA GLU A 58 3.72 -7.59 -18.17
C GLU A 58 4.68 -7.55 -16.97
N VAL A 59 4.19 -7.75 -15.74
CA VAL A 59 5.03 -7.80 -14.55
C VAL A 59 5.83 -9.10 -14.55
N THR A 60 7.15 -8.97 -14.62
CA THR A 60 8.06 -10.11 -14.58
C THR A 60 8.52 -10.43 -13.15
N VAL A 61 9.13 -11.60 -12.96
CA VAL A 61 9.76 -11.98 -11.67
C VAL A 61 10.81 -10.94 -11.23
N PRO A 62 11.74 -10.47 -12.08
CA PRO A 62 12.67 -9.41 -11.71
C PRO A 62 11.98 -8.11 -11.29
N ASP A 63 10.92 -7.70 -12.00
CA ASP A 63 10.17 -6.48 -11.65
C ASP A 63 9.57 -6.57 -10.24
N LEU A 64 8.91 -7.70 -9.95
CA LEU A 64 8.28 -7.92 -8.65
C LEU A 64 9.32 -8.05 -7.53
N ALA A 65 10.43 -8.77 -7.76
CA ALA A 65 11.51 -8.87 -6.80
C ALA A 65 12.13 -7.50 -6.49
N ALA A 66 12.33 -6.65 -7.50
CA ALA A 66 12.81 -5.29 -7.31
C ALA A 66 11.79 -4.41 -6.57
N ALA A 67 10.49 -4.59 -6.83
CA ALA A 67 9.44 -3.88 -6.10
C ALA A 67 9.41 -4.27 -4.61
N ILE A 68 9.53 -5.56 -4.28
CA ILE A 68 9.59 -6.03 -2.89
C ILE A 68 10.80 -5.41 -2.17
N LYS A 69 12.00 -5.45 -2.78
CA LYS A 69 13.19 -4.81 -2.19
C LYS A 69 13.00 -3.30 -1.96
N ARG A 70 12.38 -2.60 -2.91
CA ARG A 70 12.11 -1.16 -2.78
C ARG A 70 11.09 -0.84 -1.68
N VAL A 71 10.09 -1.70 -1.48
CA VAL A 71 9.02 -1.43 -0.51
C VAL A 71 9.50 -1.58 0.94
N GLU A 72 10.56 -2.36 1.19
CA GLU A 72 11.15 -2.51 2.53
C GLU A 72 11.57 -1.15 3.12
N ALA A 73 12.11 -0.25 2.30
CA ALA A 73 12.49 1.11 2.71
C ALA A 73 11.29 1.99 3.13
N LYS A 74 10.05 1.54 2.92
CA LYS A 74 8.83 2.26 3.27
C LYS A 74 8.26 1.86 4.63
N ALA A 75 8.86 0.88 5.32
CA ALA A 75 8.31 0.32 6.56
C ALA A 75 8.06 1.37 7.67
N ALA A 76 9.01 2.27 7.91
CA ALA A 76 8.87 3.30 8.94
C ALA A 76 7.74 4.29 8.63
N ALA A 77 7.62 4.73 7.37
CA ALA A 77 6.56 5.63 6.93
C ALA A 77 5.19 4.95 7.00
N ALA A 78 5.10 3.69 6.55
CA ALA A 78 3.88 2.89 6.64
C ALA A 78 3.42 2.73 8.09
N GLU A 79 4.32 2.39 9.01
CA GLU A 79 3.98 2.27 10.43
C GLU A 79 3.48 3.59 11.02
N ALA A 80 4.14 4.72 10.71
CA ALA A 80 3.72 6.03 11.18
C ALA A 80 2.32 6.42 10.66
N ILE A 81 2.00 6.15 9.40
CA ILE A 81 0.66 6.39 8.83
C ILE A 81 -0.37 5.44 9.44
N GLY A 82 -0.04 4.16 9.61
CA GLY A 82 -0.91 3.17 10.24
C GLY A 82 -1.25 3.54 11.68
N GLN A 83 -0.28 4.03 12.46
CA GLN A 83 -0.50 4.54 13.81
C GLN A 83 -1.50 5.70 13.81
N LYS A 84 -1.32 6.69 12.92
CA LYS A 84 -2.25 7.83 12.77
C LYS A 84 -3.67 7.37 12.41
N MET A 85 -3.80 6.37 11.54
CA MET A 85 -5.11 5.84 11.15
C MET A 85 -5.80 5.11 12.31
N ARG A 86 -5.03 4.38 13.13
CA ARG A 86 -5.55 3.68 14.32
C ARG A 86 -5.87 4.63 15.48
N SER A 87 -5.15 5.74 15.64
CA SER A 87 -5.38 6.71 16.72
C SER A 87 -6.60 7.60 16.49
N LYS A 88 -7.12 7.68 15.26
CA LYS A 88 -8.33 8.42 14.89
C LYS A 88 -9.65 7.64 15.14
N VAL A 89 -9.59 6.47 15.77
CA VAL A 89 -10.78 5.64 16.02
C VAL A 89 -11.62 6.28 17.12
N GLY A 90 -12.61 7.07 16.66
CA GLY A 90 -13.67 7.78 17.39
C GLY A 90 -14.68 8.38 16.41
N GLU A 91 -14.24 8.71 15.20
CA GLU A 91 -15.06 9.16 14.08
C GLU A 91 -15.05 8.08 12.99
N ARG A 92 -16.23 7.61 12.57
CA ARG A 92 -16.37 6.56 11.56
C ARG A 92 -15.89 7.09 10.20
N ASP A 93 -15.13 6.26 9.49
CA ASP A 93 -14.65 6.45 8.12
C ASP A 93 -13.67 7.61 7.88
N VAL A 94 -12.40 7.39 8.23
CA VAL A 94 -11.30 8.29 7.83
C VAL A 94 -10.93 7.99 6.37
N ALA A 95 -11.43 8.80 5.45
CA ALA A 95 -10.78 9.01 4.17
C ALA A 95 -9.41 9.66 4.43
N ILE A 96 -8.33 9.02 4.02
CA ILE A 96 -7.03 9.69 3.94
C ILE A 96 -7.12 10.58 2.71
N ALA A 97 -7.40 11.87 2.92
CA ALA A 97 -7.29 12.88 1.87
C ALA A 97 -5.83 12.91 1.39
N VAL A 98 -5.65 12.60 0.11
CA VAL A 98 -4.36 12.67 -0.61
C VAL A 98 -4.42 13.83 -1.59
N ASP A 99 -4.65 15.04 -1.07
CA ASP A 99 -4.67 16.30 -1.82
C ASP A 99 -3.27 16.66 -2.37
#